data_AF-A0A382R3U6-F1
#
_entry.id   AF-A0A382R3U6-F1
#
_cell.length_a   1.000
_cell.length_b   1.000
_cell.length_c   1.000
_cell.angle_alpha   90.00
_cell.angle_beta   90.00
_cell.angle_gamma   90.00
#
_symmetry.space_group_name_H-M   'P 1'
#
loop_
_entity.id
_entity.type
_entity.pdbx_description
1 polymer ?
#
loop_
_entity_poly.entity_id
_entity_poly.type
_entity_poly.pdbx_seq_one_letter_code
_entity_poly.pdbx_strand_id
1 'polypeptide(L)'
;MAKKAADLRATKPEEPFVRALTERADKVPVTRVFFRGNHDQPKAAVKPADLSVVALRKNPISENDAARPTTGRRLALARRLTDGTHPLTARVLVNRFWLHHFGRGLVDTPGDFGKLGEPPSHPELLDWLASDFMKNGWRLKRLHRLIMTSQAYQQTSRRLAKLDEIDPDNRLLGRMSVRRLEAETLRDSILFVCGQWNPRMFGKPVPVMEDEVGQYVIGVSTNDSSNRPTGKTTPLGGDQYRRSLYVQVRRSQVLSFFDAFDAPAMEPNCTKRPTSIVAPQALMLMNNDFVIAQSRSMAGRLQRLAKSSLDTQLGLAWETTLGQA
;
A
#
# COMPACT_ATOMS: atom_id res chain seq x y z
N MET A 1 45.16 -18.71 2.03
CA MET A 1 44.12 -19.32 2.89
C MET A 1 42.78 -18.58 2.84
N ALA A 2 42.75 -17.25 3.04
CA ALA A 2 41.50 -16.48 3.04
C ALA A 2 40.67 -16.55 1.74
N LYS A 3 41.30 -16.51 0.56
CA LYS A 3 40.61 -16.59 -0.75
C LYS A 3 39.92 -17.94 -0.96
N LYS A 4 40.63 -19.06 -0.73
CA LYS A 4 40.04 -20.42 -0.79
C LYS A 4 38.87 -20.61 0.17
N ALA A 5 38.93 -20.01 1.37
CA ALA A 5 37.83 -20.07 2.34
C ALA A 5 36.62 -19.23 1.91
N ALA A 6 36.84 -18.09 1.23
CA ALA A 6 35.78 -17.28 0.65
C ALA A 6 35.11 -17.99 -0.53
N ASP A 7 35.91 -18.59 -1.42
CA ASP A 7 35.43 -19.34 -2.58
C ASP A 7 34.57 -20.53 -2.16
N LEU A 8 34.99 -21.28 -1.13
CA LEU A 8 34.21 -22.41 -0.59
C LEU A 8 32.91 -21.93 0.10
N ARG A 9 32.93 -20.79 0.80
CA ARG A 9 31.70 -20.23 1.40
C ARG A 9 30.71 -19.75 0.33
N ALA A 10 31.20 -19.25 -0.80
CA ALA A 10 30.35 -18.86 -1.93
C ALA A 10 29.64 -20.05 -2.59
N THR A 11 30.18 -21.28 -2.45
CA THR A 11 29.52 -22.51 -2.92
C THR A 11 28.43 -23.04 -2.00
N LYS A 12 28.28 -22.49 -0.78
CA LYS A 12 27.23 -22.94 0.13
C LYS A 12 25.86 -22.53 -0.45
N PRO A 13 24.94 -23.47 -0.70
CA PRO A 13 23.61 -23.12 -1.17
C PRO A 13 22.93 -22.21 -0.13
N GLU A 14 22.27 -21.15 -0.61
CA GLU A 14 21.44 -20.31 0.24
C GLU A 14 20.31 -21.20 0.79
N GLU A 15 20.19 -21.30 2.11
CA GLU A 15 19.13 -22.06 2.79
C GLU A 15 18.00 -21.08 3.16
N PRO A 16 17.00 -20.87 2.28
CA PRO A 16 15.88 -19.99 2.60
C PRO A 16 14.96 -20.70 3.59
N PHE A 17 15.18 -20.48 4.88
CA PHE A 17 14.21 -20.88 5.90
C PHE A 17 12.97 -19.98 5.80
N VAL A 18 11.83 -20.56 5.47
CA VAL A 18 10.53 -19.88 5.56
C VAL A 18 9.88 -20.27 6.87
N ARG A 19 9.57 -19.28 7.71
CA ARG A 19 8.72 -19.51 8.89
C ARG A 19 7.27 -19.61 8.43
N ALA A 20 6.67 -20.78 8.57
CA ALA A 20 5.27 -21.00 8.25
C ALA A 20 4.50 -21.46 9.49
N LEU A 21 3.31 -20.87 9.69
CA LEU A 21 2.34 -21.37 10.66
C LEU A 21 1.46 -22.40 9.95
N THR A 22 1.61 -23.67 10.31
CA THR A 22 0.77 -24.76 9.80
C THR A 22 -0.18 -25.28 10.87
N GLU A 23 -1.38 -25.67 10.44
CA GLU A 23 -2.36 -26.34 11.31
C GLU A 23 -2.12 -27.86 11.23
N ARG A 24 -2.21 -28.54 12.37
CA ARG A 24 -2.01 -29.98 12.46
C ARG A 24 -3.35 -30.71 12.34
N ALA A 25 -3.43 -31.71 11.48
CA ALA A 25 -4.63 -32.53 11.26
C ALA A 25 -5.13 -33.23 12.53
N ASP A 26 -4.19 -33.70 13.37
CA ASP A 26 -4.47 -34.48 14.58
C ASP A 26 -4.88 -33.62 15.78
N LYS A 27 -4.80 -32.29 15.66
CA LYS A 27 -5.06 -31.37 16.77
C LYS A 27 -6.01 -30.26 16.37
N VAL A 28 -7.27 -30.42 16.76
CA VAL A 28 -8.30 -29.38 16.62
C VAL A 28 -8.07 -28.32 17.71
N PRO A 29 -7.70 -27.07 17.36
CA PRO A 29 -7.45 -26.04 18.37
C PRO A 29 -8.76 -25.60 19.02
N VAL A 30 -8.77 -25.52 20.36
CA VAL A 30 -9.89 -25.00 21.15
C VAL A 30 -9.70 -23.50 21.36
N THR A 31 -10.66 -22.69 20.91
CA THR A 31 -10.69 -21.26 21.18
C THR A 31 -11.44 -21.02 22.49
N ARG A 32 -10.90 -20.18 23.37
CA ARG A 32 -11.54 -19.82 24.65
C ARG A 32 -11.71 -18.32 24.78
N VAL A 33 -12.74 -17.90 25.49
CA VAL A 33 -12.90 -16.51 25.92
C VAL A 33 -11.98 -16.29 27.11
N PHE A 34 -11.20 -15.20 27.09
CA PHE A 34 -10.28 -14.87 28.17
C PHE A 34 -10.86 -13.80 29.10
N PHE A 35 -10.63 -13.91 30.41
CA PHE A 35 -11.04 -12.84 31.33
C PHE A 35 -10.26 -11.56 31.02
N ARG A 36 -10.97 -10.51 30.60
CA ARG A 36 -10.37 -9.22 30.21
C ARG A 36 -9.21 -9.35 29.20
N GLY A 37 -9.25 -10.39 28.36
CA GLY A 37 -8.20 -10.65 27.37
C GLY A 37 -6.91 -11.27 27.93
N ASN A 38 -6.83 -11.60 29.23
CA ASN A 38 -5.66 -12.26 29.79
C ASN A 38 -5.58 -13.74 29.35
N HIS A 39 -4.58 -14.08 28.54
CA HIS A 39 -4.35 -15.42 28.01
C HIS A 39 -4.15 -16.50 29.09
N ASP A 40 -3.71 -16.13 30.29
CA ASP A 40 -3.51 -17.03 31.43
C ASP A 40 -4.82 -17.37 32.16
N GLN A 41 -5.92 -16.68 31.82
CA GLN A 41 -7.23 -16.85 32.46
C GLN A 41 -8.31 -17.29 31.46
N PRO A 42 -8.19 -18.51 30.89
CA PRO A 42 -9.19 -19.05 29.97
C PRO A 42 -10.51 -19.34 30.68
N LYS A 43 -11.62 -18.87 30.11
CA LYS A 43 -12.99 -19.20 30.50
C LYS A 43 -13.59 -20.26 29.56
N ALA A 44 -14.86 -20.10 29.19
CA ALA A 44 -15.60 -21.02 28.35
C ALA A 44 -14.97 -21.17 26.95
N ALA A 45 -14.98 -22.40 26.44
CA ALA A 45 -14.67 -22.68 25.06
C ALA A 45 -15.77 -22.14 24.14
N VAL A 46 -15.37 -21.63 22.98
CA VAL A 46 -16.29 -21.13 21.95
C VAL A 46 -16.11 -21.87 20.65
N LYS A 47 -17.23 -22.11 19.98
CA LYS A 47 -17.27 -22.71 18.66
C LYS A 47 -17.00 -21.64 17.58
N PRO A 48 -16.39 -22.02 16.44
CA PRO A 48 -16.22 -21.10 15.32
C PRO A 48 -17.59 -20.71 14.74
N ALA A 49 -17.77 -19.42 14.50
CA ALA A 49 -19.00 -18.86 13.96
C ALA A 49 -18.69 -17.57 13.20
N ASP A 50 -19.63 -17.16 12.35
CA ASP A 50 -19.66 -15.83 11.73
C ASP A 50 -20.18 -14.77 12.73
N LEU A 51 -20.07 -13.49 12.37
CA LEU A 51 -20.59 -12.38 13.16
C LEU A 51 -22.13 -12.44 13.25
N SER A 52 -22.66 -12.72 14.43
CA SER A 52 -24.11 -12.86 14.66
C SER A 52 -24.93 -11.64 14.26
N VAL A 53 -24.36 -10.44 14.38
CA VAL A 53 -25.01 -9.16 14.03
C VAL A 53 -25.30 -9.00 12.54
N VAL A 54 -24.52 -9.67 11.67
CA VAL A 54 -24.71 -9.65 10.20
C VAL A 54 -25.23 -10.97 9.66
N ALA A 55 -25.29 -12.00 10.50
CA ALA A 55 -25.80 -13.29 10.13
C ALA A 55 -27.34 -13.24 10.03
N LEU A 56 -27.86 -12.99 8.82
CA LEU A 56 -29.29 -13.06 8.49
C LEU A 56 -29.91 -14.44 8.83
N ARG A 57 -29.08 -15.48 9.00
CA ARG A 57 -29.43 -16.84 9.41
C ARG A 57 -28.33 -17.41 10.31
N LYS A 58 -28.64 -18.40 11.16
CA LYS A 58 -27.60 -19.18 11.87
C LYS A 58 -26.70 -19.85 10.83
N ASN A 59 -25.43 -19.48 10.79
CA ASN A 59 -24.43 -20.14 9.95
C ASN A 59 -23.20 -20.53 10.78
N PRO A 60 -23.29 -21.64 11.55
CA PRO A 60 -22.15 -22.13 12.29
C PRO A 60 -21.05 -22.55 11.32
N ILE A 61 -19.81 -22.20 11.63
CA ILE A 61 -18.65 -22.68 10.87
C ILE A 61 -18.31 -24.06 11.45
N SER A 62 -18.08 -25.06 10.59
CA SER A 62 -17.72 -26.41 11.07
C SER A 62 -16.43 -26.38 11.90
N GLU A 63 -16.44 -27.10 13.02
CA GLU A 63 -15.31 -27.17 13.94
C GLU A 63 -14.11 -27.95 13.37
N ASN A 64 -14.38 -28.96 12.55
CA ASN A 64 -13.37 -29.80 11.91
C ASN A 64 -13.94 -30.40 10.62
N ASP A 65 -13.06 -30.68 9.67
CA ASP A 65 -13.35 -31.44 8.45
C ASP A 65 -12.35 -32.61 8.36
N ALA A 66 -12.81 -33.80 8.73
CA ALA A 66 -11.97 -34.99 8.81
C ALA A 66 -11.41 -35.44 7.45
N ALA A 67 -11.99 -34.98 6.33
CA ALA A 67 -11.50 -35.28 4.99
C ALA A 67 -10.27 -34.45 4.61
N ARG A 68 -9.79 -33.57 5.51
CA ARG A 68 -8.72 -32.61 5.23
C ARG A 68 -7.54 -32.76 6.19
N PRO A 69 -6.32 -32.40 5.76
CA PRO A 69 -5.14 -32.35 6.64
C PRO A 69 -5.14 -31.16 7.61
N THR A 70 -6.22 -30.35 7.63
CA THR A 70 -6.42 -29.20 8.52
C THR A 70 -7.88 -29.16 8.94
N THR A 71 -8.26 -28.35 9.93
CA THR A 71 -9.67 -28.29 10.39
C THR A 71 -10.64 -27.74 9.36
N GLY A 72 -10.13 -27.15 8.27
CA GLY A 72 -10.96 -26.55 7.22
C GLY A 72 -11.64 -25.23 7.62
N ARG A 73 -11.51 -24.77 8.88
CA ARG A 73 -12.16 -23.56 9.41
C ARG A 73 -11.93 -22.30 8.57
N ARG A 74 -10.68 -22.08 8.13
CA ARG A 74 -10.33 -20.93 7.28
C ARG A 74 -11.06 -20.96 5.93
N LEU A 75 -11.19 -22.14 5.32
CA LEU A 75 -11.93 -22.26 4.05
C LEU A 75 -13.43 -22.11 4.28
N ALA A 76 -13.97 -22.68 5.34
CA ALA A 76 -15.38 -22.55 5.69
C ALA A 76 -15.75 -21.07 5.91
N LEU A 77 -14.93 -20.31 6.64
CA LEU A 77 -15.09 -18.86 6.78
C LEU A 77 -14.99 -18.14 5.42
N ALA A 78 -13.98 -18.45 4.60
CA ALA A 78 -13.83 -17.82 3.29
C ALA A 78 -15.05 -18.06 2.38
N ARG A 79 -15.57 -19.30 2.35
CA ARG A 79 -16.79 -19.66 1.61
C ARG A 79 -17.99 -18.88 2.12
N ARG A 80 -18.15 -18.77 3.45
CA ARG A 80 -19.22 -17.95 4.05
C ARG A 80 -19.10 -16.49 3.62
N LEU A 81 -17.94 -15.87 3.78
CA LEU A 81 -17.75 -14.45 3.44
C LEU A 81 -18.00 -14.17 1.94
N THR A 82 -17.85 -15.16 1.07
CA THR A 82 -17.96 -15.03 -0.39
C THR A 82 -19.16 -15.76 -0.98
N ASP A 83 -20.12 -16.23 -0.16
CA ASP A 83 -21.29 -16.99 -0.61
C ASP A 83 -22.34 -16.17 -1.39
N GLY A 84 -22.13 -14.86 -1.51
CA GLY A 84 -23.04 -13.93 -2.18
C GLY A 84 -24.21 -13.45 -1.30
N THR A 85 -24.34 -13.98 -0.08
CA THR A 85 -25.38 -13.62 0.90
C THR A 85 -24.83 -12.82 2.08
N HIS A 86 -23.51 -12.84 2.30
CA HIS A 86 -22.89 -12.06 3.37
C HIS A 86 -23.00 -10.55 3.10
N PRO A 87 -23.62 -9.75 3.99
CA PRO A 87 -24.04 -8.39 3.67
C PRO A 87 -22.91 -7.37 3.61
N LEU A 88 -21.74 -7.65 4.23
CA LEU A 88 -20.66 -6.68 4.32
C LEU A 88 -19.53 -6.90 3.31
N THR A 89 -19.24 -8.15 2.92
CA THR A 89 -17.98 -8.46 2.21
C THR A 89 -17.86 -7.68 0.91
N ALA A 90 -18.91 -7.72 0.08
CA ALA A 90 -18.92 -7.02 -1.19
C ALA A 90 -18.97 -5.49 -1.00
N ARG A 91 -19.77 -4.99 -0.05
CA ARG A 91 -19.87 -3.54 0.26
C ARG A 91 -18.52 -2.97 0.69
N VAL A 92 -17.85 -3.62 1.65
CA VAL A 92 -16.53 -3.20 2.15
C VAL A 92 -15.51 -3.21 1.03
N LEU A 93 -15.48 -4.27 0.23
CA LEU A 93 -14.50 -4.44 -0.84
C LEU A 93 -14.70 -3.41 -1.97
N VAL A 94 -15.94 -3.24 -2.43
CA VAL A 94 -16.29 -2.22 -3.44
C VAL A 94 -15.95 -0.82 -2.93
N ASN A 95 -16.30 -0.50 -1.67
CA ASN A 95 -15.99 0.81 -1.10
C ASN A 95 -14.48 1.08 -1.04
N ARG A 96 -13.66 0.07 -0.76
CA ARG A 96 -12.19 0.20 -0.81
C ARG A 96 -11.69 0.50 -2.21
N PHE A 97 -12.19 -0.20 -3.23
CA PHE A 97 -11.83 0.10 -4.61
C PHE A 97 -12.31 1.48 -5.05
N TRP A 98 -13.53 1.87 -4.63
CA TRP A 98 -14.06 3.21 -4.83
C TRP A 98 -13.14 4.27 -4.21
N LEU A 99 -12.75 4.09 -2.95
CA LEU A 99 -11.80 4.94 -2.23
C LEU A 99 -10.48 5.09 -3.00
N HIS A 100 -9.91 4.00 -3.53
CA HIS A 100 -8.67 4.08 -4.32
C HIS A 100 -8.84 4.79 -5.67
N HIS A 101 -10.04 4.86 -6.23
CA HIS A 101 -10.33 5.57 -7.47
C HIS A 101 -10.62 7.05 -7.24
N PHE A 102 -11.44 7.37 -6.24
CA PHE A 102 -11.93 8.72 -5.98
C PHE A 102 -11.17 9.47 -4.86
N GLY A 103 -10.30 8.78 -4.11
CA GLY A 103 -9.61 9.32 -2.93
C GLY A 103 -10.49 9.40 -1.67
N ARG A 104 -11.81 9.22 -1.82
CA ARG A 104 -12.79 9.16 -0.74
C ARG A 104 -13.72 7.98 -0.94
N GLY A 105 -14.02 7.24 0.12
CA GLY A 105 -14.98 6.13 0.07
C GLY A 105 -16.42 6.66 -0.01
N LEU A 106 -17.35 5.82 -0.48
CA LEU A 106 -18.78 6.07 -0.29
C LEU A 106 -19.11 6.06 1.21
N VAL A 107 -18.51 5.13 1.94
CA VAL A 107 -18.34 5.17 3.40
C VAL A 107 -16.92 5.63 3.67
N ASP A 108 -16.73 6.82 4.25
CA ASP A 108 -15.40 7.42 4.41
C ASP A 108 -14.60 6.85 5.61
N THR A 109 -15.19 5.89 6.30
CA THR A 109 -14.61 5.09 7.38
C THR A 109 -14.41 3.64 6.89
N PRO A 110 -13.43 3.36 5.99
CA PRO A 110 -13.27 2.04 5.38
C PRO A 110 -12.93 0.90 6.37
N GLY A 111 -12.58 1.26 7.62
CA GLY A 111 -12.35 0.34 8.73
C GLY A 111 -13.59 0.02 9.57
N ASP A 112 -14.67 0.80 9.46
CA ASP A 112 -15.87 0.67 10.29
C ASP A 112 -17.14 0.88 9.45
N PHE A 113 -17.81 -0.23 9.13
CA PHE A 113 -19.11 -0.25 8.46
C PHE A 113 -20.28 -0.42 9.45
N GLY A 114 -19.99 -0.33 10.75
CA GLY A 114 -20.95 -0.43 11.84
C GLY A 114 -21.54 0.93 12.22
N LYS A 115 -22.17 0.97 13.40
CA LYS A 115 -22.85 2.17 13.92
C LYS A 115 -21.91 3.32 14.31
N LEU A 116 -20.63 3.01 14.55
CA LEU A 116 -19.61 4.01 14.90
C LEU A 116 -18.92 4.58 13.64
N GLY A 117 -19.13 3.94 12.48
CA GLY A 117 -18.70 4.45 11.18
C GLY A 117 -19.65 5.52 10.63
N GLU A 118 -19.22 6.10 9.51
CA GLU A 118 -20.02 7.07 8.77
C GLU A 118 -21.06 6.38 7.87
N PRO A 119 -22.28 6.94 7.71
CA PRO A 119 -23.23 6.43 6.75
C PRO A 119 -22.73 6.64 5.31
N PRO A 120 -23.06 5.73 4.38
CA PRO A 120 -22.70 5.89 2.98
C PRO A 120 -23.29 7.18 2.39
N SER A 121 -22.50 7.93 1.62
CA SER A 121 -22.99 9.10 0.88
C SER A 121 -24.05 8.72 -0.15
N HIS A 122 -23.88 7.56 -0.81
CA HIS A 122 -24.79 7.03 -1.83
C HIS A 122 -25.11 5.56 -1.51
N PRO A 123 -26.06 5.27 -0.60
CA PRO A 123 -26.36 3.92 -0.16
C PRO A 123 -26.81 3.00 -1.31
N GLU A 124 -27.69 3.49 -2.17
CA GLU A 124 -28.21 2.73 -3.31
C GLU A 124 -27.11 2.38 -4.31
N LEU A 125 -26.18 3.30 -4.57
CA LEU A 125 -25.02 3.05 -5.44
C LEU A 125 -24.10 1.99 -4.84
N LEU A 126 -23.81 2.07 -3.54
CA LEU A 126 -22.98 1.09 -2.85
C LEU A 126 -23.60 -0.31 -2.93
N ASP A 127 -24.91 -0.40 -2.69
CA ASP A 127 -25.66 -1.66 -2.75
C ASP A 127 -25.73 -2.23 -4.16
N TRP A 128 -25.95 -1.37 -5.15
CA TRP A 128 -25.95 -1.75 -6.56
C TRP A 128 -24.58 -2.27 -6.98
N LEU A 129 -23.49 -1.54 -6.69
CA LEU A 129 -22.13 -1.97 -7.03
C LEU A 129 -21.75 -3.28 -6.34
N ALA A 130 -22.12 -3.46 -5.06
CA ALA A 130 -21.87 -4.69 -4.32
C ALA A 130 -22.64 -5.88 -4.93
N SER A 131 -23.93 -5.70 -5.22
CA SER A 131 -24.78 -6.73 -5.85
C SER A 131 -24.27 -7.10 -7.25
N ASP A 132 -23.97 -6.10 -8.07
CA ASP A 132 -23.43 -6.26 -9.41
C ASP A 132 -22.08 -6.99 -9.40
N PHE A 133 -21.18 -6.62 -8.48
CA PHE A 133 -19.87 -7.26 -8.34
C PHE A 133 -20.00 -8.75 -8.00
N MET A 134 -20.91 -9.13 -7.10
CA MET A 134 -21.16 -10.53 -6.74
C MET A 134 -21.81 -11.30 -7.91
N LYS A 135 -22.85 -10.74 -8.54
CA LYS A 135 -23.57 -11.38 -9.68
C LYS A 135 -22.65 -11.66 -10.86
N ASN A 136 -21.64 -10.83 -11.08
CA ASN A 136 -20.67 -10.98 -12.16
C ASN A 136 -19.41 -11.77 -11.76
N GLY A 137 -19.50 -12.59 -10.71
CA GLY A 137 -18.47 -13.55 -10.32
C GLY A 137 -17.21 -12.91 -9.72
N TRP A 138 -17.35 -11.82 -8.97
CA TRP A 138 -16.26 -11.20 -8.20
C TRP A 138 -15.06 -10.74 -9.05
N ARG A 139 -15.29 -10.39 -10.32
CA ARG A 139 -14.24 -10.01 -11.28
C ARG A 139 -13.75 -8.57 -11.08
N LEU A 140 -12.59 -8.40 -10.44
CA LEU A 140 -11.99 -7.09 -10.14
C LEU A 140 -11.79 -6.20 -11.38
N LYS A 141 -11.26 -6.75 -12.47
CA LYS A 141 -11.04 -5.98 -13.72
C LYS A 141 -12.34 -5.37 -14.26
N ARG A 142 -13.47 -6.09 -14.12
CA ARG A 142 -14.78 -5.60 -14.54
C ARG A 142 -15.24 -4.45 -13.64
N LEU A 143 -15.11 -4.59 -12.32
CA LEU A 143 -15.46 -3.54 -11.36
C LEU A 143 -14.65 -2.26 -11.63
N HIS A 144 -13.34 -2.38 -11.83
CA HIS A 144 -12.50 -1.24 -12.17
C HIS A 144 -12.93 -0.57 -13.47
N ARG A 145 -13.16 -1.36 -14.54
CA ARG A 145 -13.66 -0.82 -15.80
C ARG A 145 -14.97 -0.07 -15.60
N LEU A 146 -15.94 -0.67 -14.91
CA LEU A 146 -17.24 -0.06 -14.63
C LEU A 146 -17.10 1.30 -13.93
N ILE A 147 -16.26 1.38 -12.91
CA ILE A 147 -15.98 2.64 -12.20
C ILE A 147 -15.31 3.64 -13.14
N MET A 148 -14.24 3.25 -13.83
CA MET A 148 -13.41 4.14 -14.65
C MET A 148 -14.11 4.64 -15.92
N THR A 149 -15.12 3.92 -16.42
CA THR A 149 -15.95 4.34 -17.55
C THR A 149 -17.25 5.03 -17.11
N SER A 150 -17.44 5.27 -15.81
CA SER A 150 -18.60 6.00 -15.32
C SER A 150 -18.44 7.50 -15.58
N GLN A 151 -19.56 8.20 -15.77
CA GLN A 151 -19.55 9.66 -15.89
C GLN A 151 -18.90 10.31 -14.66
N ALA A 152 -19.17 9.81 -13.46
CA ALA A 152 -18.61 10.31 -12.21
C ALA A 152 -17.06 10.28 -12.20
N TYR A 153 -16.44 9.21 -12.70
CA TYR A 153 -14.98 9.11 -12.76
C TYR A 153 -14.37 9.99 -13.86
N GLN A 154 -15.08 10.18 -14.97
CA GLN A 154 -14.61 10.92 -16.14
C GLN A 154 -14.88 12.44 -16.07
N GLN A 155 -15.45 12.92 -14.96
CA GLN A 155 -15.66 14.35 -14.73
C GLN A 155 -14.32 15.12 -14.72
N THR A 156 -14.39 16.40 -15.10
CA THR A 156 -13.23 17.30 -14.95
C THR A 156 -12.98 17.63 -13.48
N SER A 157 -11.75 18.00 -13.13
CA SER A 157 -11.41 18.49 -11.79
C SER A 157 -11.63 20.00 -11.59
N ARG A 158 -12.29 20.67 -12.54
CA ARG A 158 -12.53 22.11 -12.48
C ARG A 158 -13.47 22.43 -11.33
N ARG A 159 -13.05 23.36 -10.46
CA ARG A 159 -13.91 23.91 -9.41
C ARG A 159 -14.85 24.96 -10.00
N LEU A 160 -16.13 24.86 -9.66
CA LEU A 160 -17.18 25.80 -10.04
C LEU A 160 -17.80 26.35 -8.76
N ALA A 161 -17.91 27.67 -8.63
CA ALA A 161 -18.39 28.33 -7.41
C ALA A 161 -19.73 27.77 -6.93
N LYS A 162 -20.67 27.52 -7.85
CA LYS A 162 -21.98 26.91 -7.54
C LYS A 162 -21.89 25.51 -6.93
N LEU A 163 -20.95 24.67 -7.39
CA LEU A 163 -20.76 23.33 -6.84
C LEU A 163 -20.10 23.39 -5.47
N ASP A 164 -19.13 24.30 -5.31
CA ASP A 164 -18.44 24.50 -4.04
C ASP A 164 -19.36 25.09 -2.96
N GLU A 165 -20.36 25.88 -3.33
CA GLU A 165 -21.39 26.39 -2.42
C GLU A 165 -22.31 25.29 -1.91
N ILE A 166 -22.68 24.33 -2.75
CA ILE A 166 -23.57 23.20 -2.40
C ILE A 166 -22.81 22.14 -1.60
N ASP A 167 -21.61 21.78 -2.05
CA ASP A 167 -20.82 20.68 -1.52
C ASP A 167 -19.31 20.98 -1.66
N PRO A 168 -18.74 21.77 -0.72
CA PRO A 168 -17.34 22.17 -0.78
C PRO A 168 -16.39 20.96 -0.73
N ASP A 169 -16.77 19.92 0.02
CA ASP A 169 -16.01 18.68 0.22
C ASP A 169 -16.13 17.68 -0.93
N ASN A 170 -16.96 17.97 -1.93
CA ASN A 170 -17.22 17.11 -3.08
C ASN A 170 -17.68 15.69 -2.71
N ARG A 171 -18.45 15.55 -1.63
CA ARG A 171 -19.05 14.28 -1.19
C ARG A 171 -20.07 13.71 -2.18
N LEU A 172 -20.75 14.58 -2.92
CA LEU A 172 -21.77 14.28 -3.94
C LEU A 172 -21.17 14.08 -5.33
N LEU A 173 -19.84 14.17 -5.49
CA LEU A 173 -19.13 13.86 -6.74
C LEU A 173 -19.59 14.77 -7.90
N GLY A 174 -19.61 16.09 -7.66
CA GLY A 174 -19.89 17.08 -8.69
C GLY A 174 -18.70 17.35 -9.62
N ARG A 175 -17.50 16.87 -9.24
CA ARG A 175 -16.25 16.97 -10.00
C ARG A 175 -15.33 15.80 -9.66
N MET A 176 -14.29 15.60 -10.47
CA MET A 176 -13.21 14.67 -10.08
C MET A 176 -12.24 15.35 -9.10
N SER A 177 -12.00 14.74 -7.94
CA SER A 177 -11.07 15.30 -6.96
C SER A 177 -9.60 15.16 -7.39
N VAL A 178 -8.83 16.24 -7.29
CA VAL A 178 -7.37 16.19 -7.44
C VAL A 178 -6.80 15.42 -6.25
N ARG A 179 -5.90 14.47 -6.53
CA ARG A 179 -5.32 13.60 -5.51
C ARG A 179 -3.82 13.84 -5.42
N ARG A 180 -3.31 13.86 -4.19
CA ARG A 180 -1.87 13.85 -3.95
C ARG A 180 -1.30 12.48 -4.31
N LEU A 181 -0.09 12.46 -4.83
CA LEU A 181 0.64 11.22 -5.04
C LEU A 181 1.03 10.65 -3.69
N GLU A 182 0.87 9.33 -3.55
CA GLU A 182 1.40 8.59 -2.42
C GLU A 182 2.94 8.64 -2.41
N ALA A 183 3.55 8.53 -1.24
CA ALA A 183 5.01 8.61 -1.06
C ALA A 183 5.82 7.79 -2.06
N GLU A 184 5.45 6.52 -2.26
CA GLU A 184 6.11 5.59 -3.16
C GLU A 184 5.95 6.03 -4.63
N THR A 185 4.76 6.49 -4.99
CA THR A 185 4.46 6.99 -6.34
C THR A 185 5.20 8.30 -6.61
N LEU A 186 5.28 9.20 -5.62
CA LEU A 186 6.03 10.45 -5.73
C LEU A 186 7.52 10.17 -5.99
N ARG A 187 8.14 9.28 -5.21
CA ARG A 187 9.54 8.89 -5.41
C ARG A 187 9.76 8.25 -6.78
N ASP A 188 8.88 7.32 -7.18
CA ASP A 188 8.99 6.64 -8.47
C ASP A 188 8.79 7.60 -9.66
N SER A 189 7.89 8.57 -9.54
CA SER A 189 7.69 9.63 -10.54
C SER A 189 8.92 10.52 -10.69
N ILE A 190 9.58 10.90 -9.59
CA ILE A 190 10.84 11.65 -9.63
C ILE A 190 11.90 10.84 -10.41
N LEU A 191 12.09 9.56 -10.08
CA LEU A 191 13.04 8.69 -10.77
C LEU A 191 12.73 8.56 -12.28
N PHE A 192 11.44 8.42 -12.62
CA PHE A 192 10.98 8.26 -13.99
C PHE A 192 11.24 9.52 -14.83
N VAL A 193 10.75 10.68 -14.36
CA VAL A 193 10.90 11.98 -15.03
C VAL A 193 12.39 12.32 -15.19
N CYS A 194 13.20 12.10 -14.14
CA CYS A 194 14.64 12.39 -14.18
C CYS A 194 15.46 11.36 -14.99
N GLY A 195 14.84 10.28 -15.48
CA GLY A 195 15.49 9.27 -16.34
C GLY A 195 16.42 8.30 -15.61
N GLN A 196 16.25 8.16 -14.30
CA GLN A 196 17.05 7.24 -13.47
C GLN A 196 16.32 5.93 -13.19
N TRP A 197 15.02 5.84 -13.50
CA TRP A 197 14.18 4.71 -13.15
C TRP A 197 14.72 3.37 -13.65
N ASN A 198 14.90 2.44 -12.71
CA ASN A 198 15.34 1.08 -12.97
C ASN A 198 14.12 0.12 -12.98
N PRO A 199 13.73 -0.45 -14.13
CA PRO A 199 12.56 -1.33 -14.26
C PRO A 199 12.77 -2.75 -13.73
N ARG A 200 13.97 -3.10 -13.25
CA ARG A 200 14.32 -4.47 -12.86
C ARG A 200 13.34 -5.05 -11.84
N MET A 201 12.72 -6.15 -12.23
CA MET A 201 11.78 -6.88 -11.39
C MET A 201 12.45 -7.99 -10.59
N PHE A 202 11.81 -8.36 -9.47
CA PHE A 202 12.20 -9.46 -8.58
C PHE A 202 13.59 -9.27 -7.93
N GLY A 203 14.04 -10.27 -7.17
CA GLY A 203 15.32 -10.24 -6.46
C GLY A 203 15.25 -9.62 -5.07
N LYS A 204 16.41 -9.45 -4.46
CA LYS A 204 16.54 -8.97 -3.07
C LYS A 204 16.00 -7.53 -2.93
N PRO A 205 15.43 -7.19 -1.76
CA PRO A 205 14.99 -5.83 -1.49
C PRO A 205 16.19 -4.89 -1.45
N VAL A 206 15.98 -3.62 -1.82
CA VAL A 206 16.96 -2.55 -1.74
C VAL A 206 17.08 -2.15 -0.26
N PRO A 207 18.26 -2.30 0.36
CA PRO A 207 18.41 -2.08 1.78
C PRO A 207 18.27 -0.60 2.13
N VAL A 208 17.83 -0.36 3.37
CA VAL A 208 17.84 0.96 4.01
C VAL A 208 18.82 0.95 5.17
N MET A 209 19.43 2.10 5.42
CA MET A 209 20.34 2.32 6.53
C MET A 209 20.04 3.67 7.18
N GLU A 210 20.44 3.80 8.44
CA GLU A 210 20.47 5.08 9.13
C GLU A 210 21.72 5.86 8.69
N ASP A 211 21.57 7.15 8.39
CA ASP A 211 22.67 8.06 8.09
C ASP A 211 23.20 8.75 9.37
N GLU A 212 24.16 9.67 9.20
CA GLU A 212 24.80 10.36 10.33
C GLU A 212 23.87 11.30 11.11
N VAL A 213 22.74 11.70 10.52
CA VAL A 213 21.74 12.58 11.13
C VAL A 213 20.49 11.82 11.60
N GLY A 214 20.52 10.49 11.58
CA GLY A 214 19.44 9.63 12.05
C GLY A 214 18.29 9.43 11.05
N GLN A 215 18.47 9.81 9.78
CA GLN A 215 17.50 9.53 8.73
C GLN A 215 17.72 8.15 8.14
N TYR A 216 16.63 7.48 7.77
CA TYR A 216 16.69 6.24 7.02
C TYR A 216 16.73 6.54 5.52
N VAL A 217 17.86 6.21 4.91
CA VAL A 217 18.15 6.40 3.49
C VAL A 217 18.43 5.06 2.81
N ILE A 218 18.38 5.04 1.48
CA ILE A 218 18.75 3.84 0.72
C ILE A 218 20.25 3.63 0.82
N GLY A 219 20.66 2.46 1.31
CA GLY A 219 22.06 2.14 1.52
C GLY A 219 22.25 0.83 2.27
N VAL A 220 23.46 0.30 2.18
CA VAL A 220 23.87 -0.86 2.97
C VAL A 220 24.50 -0.33 4.25
N SER A 221 23.95 -0.72 5.40
CA SER A 221 24.58 -0.40 6.68
C SER A 221 26.00 -0.99 6.72
N THR A 222 26.96 -0.11 6.95
CA THR A 222 28.38 -0.45 7.11
C THR A 222 28.82 -0.28 8.56
N ASN A 223 27.92 -0.47 9.52
CA ASN A 223 28.21 -0.27 10.93
C ASN A 223 29.30 -1.23 11.42
N ASP A 224 30.12 -0.77 12.38
CA ASP A 224 31.12 -1.61 13.05
C ASP A 224 30.47 -2.60 14.05
N SER A 225 31.28 -3.43 14.70
CA SER A 225 30.81 -4.39 15.71
C SER A 225 30.18 -3.72 16.94
N SER A 226 30.40 -2.43 17.13
CA SER A 226 29.81 -1.59 18.19
C SER A 226 28.60 -0.79 17.69
N ASN A 227 28.08 -1.13 16.50
CA ASN A 227 26.95 -0.49 15.84
C ASN A 227 27.16 1.00 15.51
N ARG A 228 28.40 1.45 15.36
CA ARG A 228 28.73 2.82 14.94
C ARG A 228 28.81 2.90 13.41
N PRO A 229 28.25 3.93 12.76
CA PRO A 229 28.40 4.14 11.33
C PRO A 229 29.88 4.30 10.97
N THR A 230 30.39 3.52 10.01
CA THR A 230 31.79 3.63 9.58
C THR A 230 32.02 4.68 8.48
N GLY A 231 30.96 5.37 8.04
CA GLY A 231 30.99 6.34 6.92
C GLY A 231 31.25 5.72 5.54
N LYS A 232 31.40 4.39 5.45
CA LYS A 232 31.66 3.70 4.17
C LYS A 232 30.36 3.54 3.37
N THR A 233 30.37 3.97 2.13
CA THR A 233 29.25 3.76 1.19
C THR A 233 29.51 2.52 0.33
N THR A 234 28.53 1.62 0.27
CA THR A 234 28.58 0.47 -0.64
C THR A 234 27.79 0.82 -1.90
N PRO A 235 28.42 0.78 -3.09
CA PRO A 235 27.70 1.02 -4.34
C PRO A 235 26.58 -0.02 -4.53
N LEU A 236 25.37 0.45 -4.83
CA LEU A 236 24.20 -0.39 -5.09
C LEU A 236 24.04 -0.76 -6.57
N GLY A 237 24.98 -0.37 -7.45
CA GLY A 237 24.98 -0.80 -8.85
C GLY A 237 23.72 -0.40 -9.64
N GLY A 238 23.02 0.66 -9.25
CA GLY A 238 21.77 1.10 -9.87
C GLY A 238 20.51 0.54 -9.20
N ASP A 239 20.64 -0.35 -8.21
CA ASP A 239 19.49 -0.85 -7.45
C ASP A 239 18.84 0.28 -6.60
N GLN A 240 19.58 1.35 -6.28
CA GLN A 240 19.03 2.52 -5.59
C GLN A 240 17.92 3.24 -6.37
N TYR A 241 17.85 3.04 -7.69
CA TYR A 241 16.83 3.65 -8.56
C TYR A 241 15.69 2.70 -8.92
N ARG A 242 15.60 1.54 -8.25
CA ARG A 242 14.47 0.64 -8.42
C ARG A 242 13.19 1.26 -7.88
N ARG A 243 12.08 0.73 -8.40
CA ARG A 243 10.72 1.03 -7.90
C ARG A 243 10.68 0.94 -6.38
N SER A 244 9.96 1.86 -5.78
CA SER A 244 9.76 1.98 -4.33
C SER A 244 9.19 0.70 -3.71
N LEU A 245 8.45 -0.11 -4.48
CA LEU A 245 8.00 -1.46 -4.12
C LEU A 245 9.15 -2.39 -3.64
N TYR A 246 10.37 -2.20 -4.14
CA TYR A 246 11.52 -3.02 -3.78
C TYR A 246 12.34 -2.45 -2.63
N VAL A 247 12.01 -1.26 -2.12
CA VAL A 247 12.68 -0.69 -0.95
C VAL A 247 12.35 -1.52 0.28
N GLN A 248 13.37 -1.88 1.05
CA GLN A 248 13.20 -2.63 2.27
C GLN A 248 12.42 -1.79 3.29
N VAL A 249 11.33 -2.34 3.81
CA VAL A 249 10.56 -1.74 4.90
C VAL A 249 10.72 -2.61 6.13
N ARG A 250 11.21 -2.03 7.22
CA ARG A 250 11.15 -2.63 8.56
C ARG A 250 10.30 -1.75 9.44
N ARG A 251 9.60 -2.34 10.43
CA ARG A 251 8.68 -1.60 11.31
C ARG A 251 9.35 -0.38 11.98
N SER A 252 10.63 -0.48 12.32
CA SER A 252 11.42 0.61 12.92
C SER A 252 12.33 1.35 11.92
N GLN A 253 12.36 0.95 10.66
CA GLN A 253 13.25 1.52 9.62
C GLN A 253 12.44 1.76 8.35
N VAL A 254 11.62 2.80 8.39
CA VAL A 254 10.89 3.32 7.23
C VAL A 254 11.75 4.39 6.58
N LEU A 255 11.87 4.36 5.26
CA LEU A 255 12.61 5.38 4.50
C LEU A 255 12.10 6.78 4.90
N SER A 256 12.98 7.68 5.33
CA SER A 256 12.57 9.01 5.83
C SER A 256 11.87 9.85 4.77
N PHE A 257 12.20 9.64 3.49
CA PHE A 257 11.44 10.24 2.39
C PHE A 257 9.98 9.74 2.39
N PHE A 258 9.74 8.45 2.62
CA PHE A 258 8.37 7.93 2.68
C PHE A 258 7.59 8.45 3.87
N ASP A 259 8.24 8.50 5.03
CA ASP A 259 7.63 8.98 6.26
C ASP A 259 7.16 10.45 6.13
N ALA A 260 7.97 11.32 5.52
CA ALA A 260 7.61 12.70 5.27
C ALA A 260 6.36 12.88 4.38
N PHE A 261 6.09 11.94 3.47
CA PHE A 261 4.96 11.97 2.51
C PHE A 261 3.83 11.01 2.89
N ASP A 262 3.55 10.90 4.19
CA ASP A 262 2.38 10.20 4.73
C ASP A 262 2.34 8.69 4.40
N ALA A 263 3.52 8.03 4.42
CA ALA A 263 3.55 6.58 4.29
C ALA A 263 2.68 5.88 5.35
N PRO A 264 2.03 4.76 5.01
CA PRO A 264 1.07 4.12 5.90
C PRO A 264 1.77 3.55 7.14
N ALA A 265 1.40 4.03 8.32
CA ALA A 265 1.77 3.40 9.58
C ALA A 265 1.01 2.07 9.76
N MET A 266 1.75 0.96 9.87
CA MET A 266 1.19 -0.38 10.00
C MET A 266 1.02 -0.80 11.48
N GLU A 267 0.34 0.04 12.26
CA GLU A 267 0.16 -0.17 13.71
C GLU A 267 -1.30 0.03 14.16
N PRO A 268 -2.09 -1.05 14.36
CA PRO A 268 -1.89 -2.41 13.85
C PRO A 268 -2.17 -2.55 12.35
N ASN A 269 -2.85 -1.58 11.72
CA ASN A 269 -3.15 -1.54 10.30
C ASN A 269 -3.53 -0.12 9.84
N CYS A 270 -3.26 0.21 8.57
CA CYS A 270 -3.73 1.45 7.94
C CYS A 270 -5.00 1.16 7.11
N THR A 271 -6.13 1.76 7.48
CA THR A 271 -7.42 1.59 6.75
C THR A 271 -7.63 2.66 5.69
N LYS A 272 -7.12 3.86 5.92
CA LYS A 272 -7.11 5.01 5.02
C LYS A 272 -5.78 5.74 5.24
N ARG A 273 -5.03 6.00 4.16
CA ARG A 273 -3.79 6.77 4.25
C ARG A 273 -4.12 8.23 4.58
N PRO A 274 -3.42 8.87 5.53
CA PRO A 274 -3.56 10.29 5.73
C PRO A 274 -2.98 11.04 4.52
N THR A 275 -3.46 12.26 4.31
CA THR A 275 -2.89 13.18 3.32
C THR A 275 -2.69 14.52 4.00
N SER A 276 -1.44 14.93 4.17
CA SER A 276 -1.09 16.17 4.83
C SER A 276 -0.51 17.19 3.85
N ILE A 277 -0.57 18.47 4.24
CA ILE A 277 0.04 19.60 3.53
C ILE A 277 0.81 20.38 4.58
N VAL A 278 2.03 19.91 4.87
CA VAL A 278 2.88 20.48 5.92
C VAL A 278 4.17 21.03 5.33
N ALA A 279 4.68 22.11 5.90
CA ALA A 279 5.91 22.75 5.42
C ALA A 279 7.12 21.81 5.28
N PRO A 280 7.34 20.81 6.17
CA PRO A 280 8.41 19.83 6.01
C PRO A 280 8.40 19.07 4.69
N GLN A 281 7.23 18.80 4.09
CA GLN A 281 7.14 18.14 2.78
C GLN A 281 7.74 19.00 1.66
N ALA A 282 7.45 20.31 1.68
CA ALA A 282 8.02 21.23 0.70
C ALA A 282 9.53 21.39 0.91
N LEU A 283 9.98 21.52 2.16
CA LEU A 283 11.40 21.58 2.49
C LEU A 283 12.16 20.31 2.10
N MET A 284 11.52 19.14 2.23
CA MET A 284 12.06 17.86 1.78
C MET A 284 12.28 17.87 0.26
N LEU A 285 11.33 18.39 -0.54
CA LEU A 285 11.52 18.49 -2.00
C LEU A 285 12.63 19.48 -2.40
N MET A 286 12.91 20.50 -1.59
CA MET A 286 13.93 21.50 -1.90
C MET A 286 15.34 21.06 -1.48
N ASN A 287 15.47 20.42 -0.32
CA ASN A 287 16.76 20.26 0.37
C ASN A 287 17.23 18.81 0.50
N ASN A 288 16.41 17.82 0.12
CA ASN A 288 16.79 16.42 0.26
C ASN A 288 17.84 16.00 -0.78
N ASP A 289 18.88 15.30 -0.34
CA ASP A 289 19.98 14.85 -1.20
C ASP A 289 19.53 13.99 -2.38
N PHE A 290 18.55 13.12 -2.17
CA PHE A 290 17.99 12.32 -3.26
C PHE A 290 17.33 13.23 -4.29
N VAL A 291 16.48 14.19 -3.88
CA VAL A 291 15.80 15.10 -4.81
C VAL A 291 16.80 16.00 -5.54
N ILE A 292 17.80 16.56 -4.85
CA ILE A 292 18.86 17.37 -5.47
C ILE A 292 19.65 16.55 -6.49
N ALA A 293 20.00 15.30 -6.18
CA ALA A 293 20.69 14.41 -7.10
C ALA A 293 19.84 14.11 -8.35
N GLN A 294 18.53 13.89 -8.20
CA GLN A 294 17.62 13.68 -9.32
C GLN A 294 17.47 14.94 -10.19
N SER A 295 17.38 16.12 -9.58
CA SER A 295 17.36 17.40 -10.30
C SER A 295 18.62 17.62 -11.13
N ARG A 296 19.81 17.32 -10.59
CA ARG A 296 21.07 17.38 -11.34
C ARG A 296 21.12 16.38 -12.50
N SER A 297 20.65 15.15 -12.27
CA SER A 297 20.53 14.13 -13.32
C SER A 297 19.62 14.60 -14.46
N MET A 298 18.47 15.17 -14.12
CA MET A 298 17.51 15.70 -15.09
C MET A 298 18.12 16.84 -15.90
N ALA A 299 18.77 17.81 -15.26
CA ALA A 299 19.45 18.90 -15.94
C ALA A 299 20.49 18.38 -16.94
N GLY A 300 21.36 17.45 -16.53
CA GLY A 300 22.34 16.84 -17.42
C GLY A 300 21.72 16.05 -18.58
N ARG A 301 20.60 15.35 -18.34
CA ARG A 301 19.84 14.66 -19.39
C ARG A 301 19.29 15.64 -20.42
N LEU A 302 18.65 16.72 -19.96
CA LEU A 302 18.05 17.72 -20.84
C LEU A 302 19.11 18.48 -21.65
N GLN A 303 20.25 18.84 -21.04
CA GLN A 303 21.36 19.48 -21.75
C GLN A 303 21.90 18.62 -22.90
N ARG A 304 22.05 17.30 -22.67
CA ARG A 304 22.47 16.36 -23.72
C ARG A 304 21.45 16.26 -24.86
N LEU A 305 20.16 16.21 -24.53
CA LEU A 305 19.09 16.10 -25.53
C LEU A 305 18.91 17.39 -26.34
N ALA A 306 19.04 18.54 -25.69
CA ALA A 306 18.85 19.85 -26.30
C ALA A 306 20.07 20.34 -27.10
N LYS A 307 21.19 19.60 -27.13
CA LYS A 307 22.44 19.97 -27.82
C LYS A 307 22.86 21.42 -27.53
N SER A 308 22.72 21.85 -26.27
CA SER A 308 23.06 23.21 -25.78
C SER A 308 22.17 24.36 -26.26
N SER A 309 20.99 24.11 -26.84
CA SER A 309 19.95 25.15 -27.05
C SER A 309 19.10 25.31 -25.78
N LEU A 310 19.10 26.52 -25.20
CA LEU A 310 18.33 26.80 -23.99
C LEU A 310 16.81 26.68 -24.21
N ASP A 311 16.30 27.21 -25.32
CA ASP A 311 14.87 27.14 -25.64
C ASP A 311 14.40 25.70 -25.81
N THR A 312 15.20 24.88 -26.51
CA THR A 312 14.91 23.44 -26.66
C THR A 312 14.97 22.73 -25.31
N GLN A 313 15.91 23.11 -24.44
CA GLN A 313 16.04 22.54 -23.11
C GLN A 313 14.80 22.85 -22.25
N LEU A 314 14.31 24.09 -22.28
CA LEU A 314 13.12 24.52 -21.56
C LEU A 314 11.86 23.84 -22.10
N GLY A 315 11.72 23.73 -23.43
CA GLY A 315 10.62 23.01 -24.07
C GLY A 315 10.58 21.54 -23.66
N LEU A 316 11.72 20.84 -23.72
CA LEU A 316 11.81 19.45 -23.28
C LEU A 316 11.53 19.29 -21.78
N ALA A 317 11.97 20.24 -20.95
CA ALA A 317 11.68 20.22 -19.52
C ALA A 317 10.17 20.32 -19.26
N TRP A 318 9.50 21.25 -19.95
CA TRP A 318 8.05 21.44 -19.85
C TRP A 318 7.29 20.19 -20.29
N GLU A 319 7.62 19.65 -21.47
CA GLU A 319 6.97 18.44 -22.00
C GLU A 319 7.18 17.22 -21.09
N THR A 320 8.37 17.06 -20.53
CA THR A 320 8.67 15.89 -19.68
C THR A 320 8.02 15.98 -18.29
N THR A 321 7.79 17.20 -17.77
CA THR A 321 7.28 17.40 -16.39
C THR A 321 5.79 17.70 -16.34
N LEU A 322 5.28 18.45 -17.30
CA LEU A 322 3.93 18.99 -17.32
C LEU A 322 3.15 18.57 -18.58
N GLY A 323 3.84 18.06 -19.60
CA GLY A 323 3.21 17.56 -20.82
C GLY A 323 2.39 16.30 -20.54
N GLN A 324 1.07 16.46 -20.54
CA GLN A 324 0.18 15.37 -20.92
C GLN A 324 0.43 15.09 -22.40
N ALA A 325 1.12 14.00 -22.71
CA ALA A 325 0.95 13.33 -24.00
C ALA A 325 -0.32 12.48 -23.96
#